data_AF-A0A7S3KJ03-F1
#
_entry.id   AF-A0A7S3KJ03-F1
#
_cell.length_a   1.000
_cell.length_b   1.000
_cell.length_c   1.000
_cell.angle_alpha   90.00
_cell.angle_beta   90.00
_cell.angle_gamma   90.00
#
_symmetry.space_group_name_H-M   'P 1'
#
loop_
_entity.id
_entity.type
_entity.pdbx_description
1 polymer ?
#
loop_
_entity_poly.entity_id
_entity_poly.type
_entity_poly.pdbx_seq_one_letter_code
_entity_poly.pdbx_strand_id
1 'polypeptide(L)'
;MAPINLYFDKTPTGKLLNRYSKDINKMDADMPFLVTFVIECLSWVGATIFITALISPWSLISIPFVMISGAFLIRYYIRSFREMTRIESVTNSPILSNFGETITGATTIRCFKNQKKFIKTNYKLVDDNLNSFFWVNSLNIWFSIRLQYISSIMMIVSLGFCIGFKYSSDIETVGTLLIYLLMLQANVLWFFRIASEMEGAMVSYDRCDQILKIPQEAFNTHPLPPSSWPTNGKIVFDNICLRYRPETELVLRNLSFEIEPGQKVGVIGRTGAGKSTVCLALCRIIEC
;
A
#
# COMPACT_ATOMS: atom_id res chain seq x y z
N MET A 1 7.31 -19.82 12.12
CA MET A 1 7.45 -18.43 12.61
C MET A 1 8.59 -17.77 11.83
N ALA A 2 8.67 -16.44 11.69
CA ALA A 2 9.75 -15.82 10.93
C ALA A 2 11.05 -15.72 11.76
N PRO A 3 12.24 -15.98 11.19
CA PRO A 3 13.50 -15.99 11.91
C PRO A 3 13.89 -14.63 12.49
N ILE A 4 14.32 -14.62 13.76
CA ILE A 4 14.61 -13.38 14.51
C ILE A 4 15.72 -12.55 13.86
N ASN A 5 16.83 -13.20 13.50
CA ASN A 5 18.04 -12.60 12.95
C ASN A 5 17.88 -12.10 11.50
N LEU A 6 17.03 -12.77 10.72
CA LEU A 6 16.82 -12.49 9.30
C LEU A 6 15.68 -11.49 9.08
N TYR A 7 14.65 -11.48 9.93
CA TYR A 7 13.47 -10.65 9.75
C TYR A 7 13.26 -9.62 10.86
N PHE A 8 13.16 -10.02 12.13
CA PHE A 8 12.78 -9.11 13.21
C PHE A 8 13.89 -8.10 13.57
N ASP A 9 15.15 -8.52 13.58
CA ASP A 9 16.30 -7.64 13.82
C ASP A 9 16.54 -6.65 12.67
N LYS A 10 16.07 -6.97 11.46
CA LYS A 10 16.23 -6.13 10.26
C LYS A 10 15.06 -5.19 10.05
N THR A 11 13.87 -5.57 10.51
CA THR A 11 12.62 -4.86 10.20
C THR A 11 12.25 -3.93 11.35
N PRO A 12 12.18 -2.60 11.14
CA PRO A 12 11.75 -1.68 12.18
C PRO A 12 10.34 -2.03 12.69
N THR A 13 10.15 -2.04 14.00
CA THR A 13 8.85 -2.37 14.62
C THR A 13 7.71 -1.48 14.11
N GLY A 14 7.99 -0.20 13.87
CA GLY A 14 7.00 0.72 13.29
C GLY A 14 6.53 0.34 11.88
N LYS A 15 7.38 -0.33 11.09
CA LYS A 15 7.00 -0.84 9.76
C LYS A 15 6.00 -2.00 9.89
N LEU A 16 6.20 -2.90 10.87
CA LEU A 16 5.25 -3.98 11.17
C LEU A 16 3.92 -3.43 11.68
N LEU A 17 3.97 -2.47 12.62
CA LEU A 17 2.77 -1.84 13.16
C LEU A 17 1.95 -1.15 12.06
N ASN A 18 2.61 -0.41 11.16
CA ASN A 18 1.93 0.22 10.03
C ASN A 18 1.28 -0.79 9.08
N ARG A 19 1.89 -1.96 8.89
CA ARG A 19 1.28 -3.02 8.07
C ARG A 19 0.03 -3.58 8.75
N TYR A 20 0.11 -3.93 10.03
CA TYR A 20 -1.02 -4.46 10.80
C TYR A 20 -2.15 -3.46 10.99
N SER A 21 -1.85 -2.17 11.11
CA SER A 21 -2.86 -1.14 11.32
C SER A 21 -3.39 -0.59 10.00
N LYS A 22 -2.52 -0.06 9.13
CA LYS A 22 -2.94 0.71 7.95
C LYS A 22 -3.14 -0.16 6.72
N ASP A 23 -2.23 -1.07 6.42
CA ASP A 23 -2.34 -1.90 5.21
C ASP A 23 -3.45 -2.95 5.34
N ILE A 24 -3.61 -3.58 6.52
CA ILE A 24 -4.75 -4.48 6.78
C ILE A 24 -6.08 -3.72 6.75
N ASN A 25 -6.18 -2.55 7.40
CA ASN A 25 -7.44 -1.79 7.37
C ASN A 25 -7.85 -1.37 5.95
N LYS A 26 -6.89 -1.04 5.08
CA LYS A 26 -7.18 -0.81 3.65
C LYS A 26 -7.75 -2.05 2.95
N MET A 27 -7.28 -3.24 3.31
CA MET A 27 -7.78 -4.48 2.73
C MET A 27 -9.15 -4.90 3.29
N ASP A 28 -9.39 -4.67 4.58
CA ASP A 28 -10.61 -5.11 5.24
C ASP A 28 -11.78 -4.13 5.04
N ALA A 29 -11.51 -2.82 5.06
CA ALA A 29 -12.54 -1.78 4.97
C ALA A 29 -12.61 -1.15 3.57
N ASP A 30 -11.48 -0.70 3.02
CA ASP A 30 -11.50 0.08 1.77
C ASP A 30 -11.71 -0.82 0.55
N MET A 31 -11.03 -1.96 0.45
CA MET A 31 -11.12 -2.84 -0.73
C MET A 31 -12.54 -3.32 -1.05
N PRO A 32 -13.34 -3.85 -0.10
CA PRO A 32 -14.71 -4.28 -0.40
C PRO A 32 -15.59 -3.13 -0.92
N PHE A 33 -15.40 -1.93 -0.36
CA PHE A 33 -16.09 -0.73 -0.81
C PHE A 33 -15.69 -0.36 -2.24
N LEU A 34 -14.38 -0.35 -2.55
CA LEU A 34 -13.86 -0.07 -3.89
C LEU A 34 -14.38 -1.07 -4.93
N VAL A 35 -14.38 -2.38 -4.60
CA VAL A 35 -14.88 -3.43 -5.50
C VAL A 35 -16.38 -3.26 -5.77
N THR A 36 -17.16 -2.96 -4.73
CA THR A 36 -18.61 -2.71 -4.86
C THR A 36 -18.86 -1.52 -5.78
N PHE A 37 -18.10 -0.43 -5.62
CA PHE A 37 -18.19 0.75 -6.49
C PHE A 37 -17.81 0.45 -7.95
N VAL A 38 -16.79 -0.37 -8.19
CA VAL A 38 -16.41 -0.79 -9.55
C VAL A 38 -17.54 -1.59 -10.20
N ILE A 39 -18.16 -2.51 -9.47
CA ILE A 39 -19.30 -3.30 -9.96
C ILE A 39 -20.49 -2.38 -10.26
N GLU A 40 -20.76 -1.40 -9.40
CA GLU A 40 -21.82 -0.39 -9.61
C GLU A 40 -21.55 0.44 -10.86
N CYS A 41 -20.32 0.95 -11.04
CA CYS A 41 -19.93 1.71 -12.23
C CYS A 41 -20.09 0.87 -13.52
N LEU A 42 -19.64 -0.39 -13.51
CA LEU A 42 -19.80 -1.29 -14.66
C LEU A 42 -21.28 -1.55 -14.97
N SER A 43 -22.11 -1.69 -13.93
CA SER A 43 -23.56 -1.88 -14.07
C SER A 43 -24.22 -0.65 -14.69
N TRP A 44 -23.86 0.56 -14.25
CA TRP A 44 -24.33 1.81 -14.84
C TRP A 44 -23.94 1.97 -16.30
N VAL A 45 -22.68 1.68 -16.64
CA VAL A 45 -22.20 1.72 -18.02
C VAL A 45 -23.00 0.74 -18.89
N GLY A 46 -23.19 -0.50 -18.41
CA GLY A 46 -23.99 -1.51 -19.09
C GLY A 46 -25.45 -1.08 -19.29
N ALA A 47 -26.09 -0.53 -18.25
CA ALA A 47 -27.46 -0.04 -18.30
C ALA A 47 -27.62 1.12 -19.29
N THR A 48 -26.70 2.09 -19.29
CA THR A 48 -26.74 3.20 -20.24
C THR A 48 -26.57 2.70 -21.67
N ILE A 49 -25.64 1.78 -21.94
CA ILE A 49 -25.47 1.18 -23.28
C ILE A 49 -26.75 0.46 -23.71
N PHE A 50 -27.34 -0.34 -22.82
CA PHE A 50 -28.56 -1.10 -23.10
C PHE A 50 -29.75 -0.21 -23.44
N ILE A 51 -30.01 0.81 -22.62
CA ILE A 51 -31.12 1.76 -22.85
C ILE A 51 -30.88 2.58 -24.12
N THR A 52 -29.65 3.04 -24.34
CA THR A 52 -29.28 3.75 -25.58
C THR A 52 -29.55 2.89 -26.81
N ALA A 53 -29.20 1.61 -26.76
CA ALA A 53 -29.45 0.66 -27.85
C ALA A 53 -30.95 0.43 -28.10
N LEU A 54 -31.79 0.41 -27.07
CA LEU A 54 -33.24 0.23 -27.21
C LEU A 54 -33.93 1.45 -27.79
N ILE A 55 -33.58 2.65 -27.31
CA ILE A 55 -34.27 3.90 -27.69
C ILE A 55 -33.79 4.40 -29.06
N SER A 56 -32.47 4.42 -29.28
CA SER A 56 -31.89 4.94 -30.51
C SER A 56 -30.61 4.17 -30.86
N PRO A 57 -30.70 3.05 -31.60
CA PRO A 57 -29.54 2.24 -31.98
C PRO A 57 -28.45 3.06 -32.70
N TRP A 58 -28.83 4.05 -33.49
CA TRP A 58 -27.87 4.92 -34.19
C TRP A 58 -27.05 5.82 -33.26
N SER A 59 -27.59 6.15 -32.09
CA SER A 59 -26.85 6.93 -31.08
C SER A 59 -25.68 6.16 -30.46
N LEU A 60 -25.62 4.81 -30.61
CA LEU A 60 -24.48 3.99 -30.19
C LEU A 60 -23.18 4.40 -30.89
N ILE A 61 -23.23 5.03 -32.06
CA ILE A 61 -22.05 5.53 -32.77
C ILE A 61 -21.27 6.58 -31.96
N SER A 62 -21.93 7.25 -31.02
CA SER A 62 -21.28 8.21 -30.11
C SER A 62 -20.39 7.53 -29.06
N ILE A 63 -20.67 6.28 -28.71
CA ILE A 63 -19.98 5.55 -27.62
C ILE A 63 -18.51 5.24 -27.98
N PRO A 64 -18.17 4.69 -29.17
CA PRO A 64 -16.78 4.49 -29.57
C PRO A 64 -15.98 5.79 -29.58
N PHE A 65 -16.58 6.91 -30.00
CA PHE A 65 -15.94 8.21 -30.00
C PHE A 65 -15.56 8.67 -28.59
N VAL A 66 -16.47 8.52 -27.62
CA VAL A 66 -16.19 8.82 -26.20
C VAL A 66 -15.16 7.87 -25.60
N MET A 67 -15.24 6.57 -25.92
CA MET A 67 -14.30 5.57 -25.44
C MET A 67 -12.87 5.86 -25.92
N ILE A 68 -12.69 6.20 -27.20
CA ILE A 68 -11.38 6.50 -27.78
C ILE A 68 -10.83 7.83 -27.25
N SER A 69 -11.65 8.88 -27.28
CA SER A 69 -11.24 10.21 -26.81
C SER A 69 -10.96 10.21 -25.30
N GLY A 70 -11.80 9.54 -24.53
CA GLY A 70 -11.60 9.27 -23.10
C GLY A 70 -10.31 8.48 -22.87
N ALA A 71 -10.11 7.33 -23.54
CA ALA A 71 -8.89 6.52 -23.38
C ALA A 71 -7.61 7.32 -23.62
N PHE A 72 -7.60 8.22 -24.62
CA PHE A 72 -6.47 9.12 -24.86
C PHE A 72 -6.26 10.12 -23.70
N LEU A 73 -7.34 10.77 -23.26
CA LEU A 73 -7.32 11.72 -22.15
C LEU A 73 -6.83 11.07 -20.84
N ILE A 74 -7.32 9.87 -20.54
CA ILE A 74 -6.98 9.08 -19.35
C ILE A 74 -5.50 8.70 -19.36
N ARG A 75 -4.98 8.22 -20.50
CA ARG A 75 -3.56 7.84 -20.61
C ARG A 75 -2.64 9.02 -20.31
N TYR A 76 -3.02 10.23 -20.72
CA TYR A 76 -2.27 11.45 -20.42
C TYR A 76 -2.42 11.86 -18.94
N TYR A 77 -3.64 11.81 -18.41
CA TYR A 77 -3.95 12.15 -17.03
C TYR A 77 -3.25 11.23 -16.02
N ILE A 78 -3.35 9.91 -16.16
CA ILE A 78 -2.78 8.94 -15.19
C ILE A 78 -1.28 9.14 -15.02
N ARG A 79 -0.54 9.38 -16.11
CA ARG A 79 0.91 9.61 -16.04
C ARG A 79 1.25 10.84 -15.21
N SER A 80 0.58 11.95 -15.46
CA SER A 80 0.81 13.21 -14.72
C SER A 80 0.34 13.11 -13.27
N PHE A 81 -0.84 12.51 -13.05
CA PHE A 81 -1.43 12.34 -11.72
C PHE A 81 -0.52 11.50 -10.82
N ARG A 82 -0.04 10.35 -11.30
CA ARG A 82 0.83 9.45 -10.53
C ARG A 82 2.12 10.13 -10.08
N GLU A 83 2.79 10.87 -10.96
CA GLU A 83 4.02 11.57 -10.59
C GLU A 83 3.76 12.72 -9.61
N MET A 84 2.64 13.45 -9.76
CA MET A 84 2.26 14.51 -8.81
C MET A 84 1.90 13.95 -7.44
N THR A 85 1.14 12.86 -7.36
CA THR A 85 0.85 12.17 -6.09
C THR A 85 2.13 11.61 -5.46
N ARG A 86 3.10 11.18 -6.26
CA ARG A 86 4.42 10.78 -5.76
C ARG A 86 5.15 11.96 -5.11
N ILE A 87 5.16 13.13 -5.77
CA ILE A 87 5.78 14.35 -5.23
C ILE A 87 5.09 14.75 -3.93
N GLU A 88 3.75 14.80 -3.90
CA GLU A 88 2.96 15.09 -2.70
C GLU A 88 3.31 14.15 -1.53
N SER A 89 3.40 12.84 -1.79
CA SER A 89 3.78 11.86 -0.76
C SER A 89 5.20 12.10 -0.24
N VAL A 90 6.14 12.52 -1.10
CA VAL A 90 7.52 12.78 -0.71
C VAL A 90 7.62 14.09 0.08
N THR A 91 6.89 15.14 -0.30
CA THR A 91 6.87 16.44 0.41
C THR A 91 6.21 16.36 1.78
N ASN A 92 5.29 15.41 1.99
CA ASN A 92 4.65 15.22 3.29
C ASN A 92 5.60 14.60 4.35
N SER A 93 6.55 13.76 3.94
CA SER A 93 7.44 13.05 4.89
C SER A 93 8.33 13.99 5.74
N PRO A 94 8.97 15.03 5.18
CA PRO A 94 9.72 16.01 5.98
C PRO A 94 8.92 16.74 7.05
N ILE A 95 7.61 16.99 6.82
CA ILE A 95 6.74 17.65 7.81
C ILE A 95 6.63 16.77 9.06
N LEU A 96 6.35 15.48 8.87
CA LEU A 96 6.24 14.52 9.98
C LEU A 96 7.58 14.35 10.72
N SER A 97 8.70 14.31 9.99
CA SER A 97 10.04 14.22 10.58
C SER A 97 10.38 15.45 11.41
N ASN A 98 10.18 16.66 10.86
CA ASN A 98 10.43 17.92 11.55
C ASN A 98 9.57 18.05 12.81
N PHE A 99 8.32 17.57 12.77
CA PHE A 99 7.44 17.55 13.93
C PHE A 99 7.96 16.59 15.01
N GLY A 100 8.37 15.37 14.64
CA GLY A 100 8.95 14.39 15.58
C GLY A 100 10.25 14.87 16.24
N GLU A 101 11.14 15.50 15.46
CA GLU A 101 12.36 16.13 15.97
C GLU A 101 12.05 17.30 16.91
N THR A 102 11.06 18.13 16.57
CA THR A 102 10.67 19.29 17.40
C THR A 102 10.10 18.85 18.75
N ILE A 103 9.30 17.77 18.79
CA ILE A 103 8.77 17.22 20.05
C ILE A 103 9.91 16.68 20.91
N THR A 104 10.79 15.88 20.33
CA THR A 104 11.92 15.26 21.05
C THR A 104 12.92 16.31 21.55
N GLY A 105 13.17 17.35 20.75
CA GLY A 105 14.09 18.44 21.07
C GLY A 105 13.45 19.67 21.73
N ALA A 106 12.19 19.60 22.18
CA ALA A 106 11.42 20.76 22.61
C ALA A 106 12.07 21.54 23.79
N THR A 107 12.73 20.84 24.70
CA THR A 107 13.49 21.47 25.80
C THR A 107 14.71 22.21 25.26
N THR A 108 15.53 21.55 24.43
CA THR A 108 16.73 22.13 23.81
C THR A 108 16.38 23.39 22.98
N ILE A 109 15.35 23.33 22.15
CA ILE A 109 14.91 24.47 21.32
C ILE A 109 14.50 25.66 22.20
N ARG A 110 13.81 25.41 23.32
CA ARG A 110 13.41 26.45 24.27
C ARG A 110 14.59 27.02 25.04
N CYS A 111 15.53 26.19 25.49
CA CYS A 111 16.75 26.63 26.16
C CYS A 111 17.57 27.58 25.29
N PHE A 112 17.72 27.28 23.99
CA PHE A 112 18.46 28.12 23.04
C PHE A 112 17.61 29.24 22.40
N LYS A 113 16.34 29.41 22.80
CA LYS A 113 15.40 30.43 22.27
C LYS A 113 15.30 30.47 20.73
N ASN A 114 15.37 29.30 20.09
CA ASN A 114 15.42 29.16 18.62
C ASN A 114 14.06 28.80 17.98
N GLN A 115 12.94 29.04 18.68
CA GLN A 115 11.59 28.66 18.22
C GLN A 115 11.23 29.25 16.86
N LYS A 116 11.57 30.53 16.61
CA LYS A 116 11.25 31.22 15.34
C LYS A 116 11.85 30.53 14.12
N LYS A 117 13.07 29.98 14.25
CA LYS A 117 13.75 29.25 13.16
C LYS A 117 13.00 27.95 12.83
N PHE A 118 12.61 27.20 13.85
CA PHE A 118 11.84 25.96 13.67
C PHE A 118 10.44 26.23 13.08
N ILE A 119 9.75 27.27 13.56
CA ILE A 119 8.45 27.69 13.01
C ILE A 119 8.58 28.05 11.52
N LYS A 120 9.57 28.88 11.15
CA LYS A 120 9.81 29.26 9.74
C LYS A 120 10.13 28.05 8.87
N THR A 121 10.92 27.10 9.38
CA THR A 121 11.24 25.85 8.68
C THR A 121 9.98 25.03 8.47
N ASN A 122 9.14 24.88 9.50
CA ASN A 122 7.88 24.16 9.41
C ASN A 122 6.92 24.78 8.38
N TYR A 123 6.78 26.11 8.37
CA TYR A 123 5.97 26.80 7.37
C TYR A 123 6.45 26.52 5.95
N LYS A 124 7.75 26.57 5.70
CA LYS A 124 8.30 26.25 4.37
C LYS A 124 7.96 24.83 3.94
N LEU A 125 8.12 23.85 4.83
CA LEU A 125 7.80 22.44 4.53
C LEU A 125 6.30 22.25 4.24
N VAL A 126 5.44 22.93 5.01
CA VAL A 126 3.99 22.90 4.79
C VAL A 126 3.63 23.57 3.46
N ASP A 127 4.22 24.72 3.14
CA ASP A 127 3.98 25.43 1.88
C ASP A 127 4.41 24.60 0.67
N ASP A 128 5.57 23.94 0.72
CA ASP A 128 6.05 23.05 -0.34
C ASP A 128 5.07 21.87 -0.58
N ASN A 129 4.50 21.31 0.51
CA ASN A 129 3.50 20.26 0.42
C ASN A 129 2.13 20.77 -0.08
N LEU A 130 1.70 21.93 0.39
CA LEU A 130 0.45 22.56 -0.06
C LEU A 130 0.49 22.92 -1.56
N ASN A 131 1.64 23.37 -2.05
CA ASN A 131 1.84 23.61 -3.48
C ASN A 131 1.68 22.30 -4.28
N SER A 132 2.30 21.21 -3.81
CA SER A 132 2.15 19.89 -4.44
C SER A 132 0.70 19.40 -4.43
N PHE A 133 0.02 19.52 -3.29
CA PHE A 133 -1.40 19.20 -3.14
C PHE A 133 -2.30 20.05 -4.06
N PHE A 134 -2.01 21.35 -4.21
CA PHE A 134 -2.74 22.24 -5.11
C PHE A 134 -2.65 21.76 -6.57
N TRP A 135 -1.46 21.33 -7.03
CA TRP A 135 -1.29 20.82 -8.39
C TRP A 135 -2.00 19.49 -8.63
N VAL A 136 -1.99 18.57 -7.65
CA VAL A 136 -2.77 17.31 -7.71
C VAL A 136 -4.26 17.61 -7.88
N ASN A 137 -4.80 18.53 -7.08
CA ASN A 137 -6.21 18.92 -7.20
C ASN A 137 -6.52 19.65 -8.51
N SER A 138 -5.61 20.51 -8.98
CA SER A 138 -5.76 21.22 -10.25
C SER A 138 -5.80 20.25 -11.44
N LEU A 139 -5.00 19.17 -11.41
CA LEU A 139 -5.05 18.10 -12.41
C LEU A 139 -6.40 17.37 -12.41
N ASN A 140 -6.98 17.10 -11.24
CA ASN A 140 -8.31 16.50 -11.12
C ASN A 140 -9.39 17.39 -11.74
N ILE A 141 -9.35 18.69 -11.46
CA ILE A 141 -10.28 19.67 -12.03
C ILE A 141 -10.11 19.73 -13.55
N TRP A 142 -8.88 19.81 -14.05
CA TRP A 142 -8.59 19.82 -15.49
C TRP A 142 -9.15 18.59 -16.21
N PHE A 143 -8.93 17.40 -15.64
CA PHE A 143 -9.44 16.15 -16.20
C PHE A 143 -10.97 16.10 -16.20
N SER A 144 -11.59 16.50 -15.07
CA SER A 144 -13.04 16.56 -14.93
C SER A 144 -13.67 17.47 -15.98
N ILE A 145 -13.16 18.70 -16.14
CA ILE A 145 -13.69 19.65 -17.14
C ILE A 145 -13.60 19.08 -18.56
N ARG A 146 -12.46 18.47 -18.94
CA ARG A 146 -12.28 17.89 -20.28
C ARG A 146 -13.20 16.71 -20.54
N LEU A 147 -13.37 15.83 -19.54
CA LEU A 147 -14.30 14.71 -19.60
C LEU A 147 -15.75 15.20 -19.71
N GLN A 148 -16.10 16.28 -19.00
CA GLN A 148 -17.42 16.90 -19.09
C GLN A 148 -17.69 17.44 -20.50
N TYR A 149 -16.73 18.15 -21.12
CA TYR A 149 -16.89 18.61 -22.50
C TYR A 149 -17.13 17.45 -23.49
N ILE A 150 -16.38 16.36 -23.39
CA ILE A 150 -16.55 15.18 -24.24
C ILE A 150 -17.95 14.57 -24.04
N SER A 151 -18.39 14.46 -22.78
CA SER A 151 -19.70 13.89 -22.43
C SER A 151 -20.85 14.78 -22.90
N SER A 152 -20.72 16.11 -22.83
CA SER A 152 -21.72 17.05 -23.35
C SER A 152 -21.85 16.95 -24.87
N ILE A 153 -20.76 16.77 -25.60
CA ILE A 153 -20.79 16.54 -27.06
C ILE A 153 -21.54 15.23 -27.37
N MET A 154 -21.25 14.15 -26.64
CA MET A 154 -21.96 12.87 -26.77
C MET A 154 -23.47 13.02 -26.55
N MET A 155 -23.85 13.77 -25.51
CA MET A 155 -25.25 14.02 -25.18
C MET A 155 -25.98 14.76 -26.31
N ILE A 156 -25.36 15.82 -26.86
CA ILE A 156 -25.92 16.59 -27.99
C ILE A 156 -26.10 15.68 -29.21
N VAL A 157 -25.09 14.88 -29.54
CA VAL A 157 -25.12 13.96 -30.70
C VAL A 157 -26.21 12.90 -30.50
N SER A 158 -26.30 12.30 -29.32
CA SER A 158 -27.27 11.24 -29.02
C SER A 158 -28.71 11.75 -29.06
N LEU A 159 -28.97 12.94 -28.48
CA LEU A 159 -30.27 13.59 -28.57
C LEU A 159 -30.62 14.03 -29.99
N GLY A 160 -29.63 14.55 -30.73
CA GLY A 160 -29.79 14.93 -32.14
C GLY A 160 -30.20 13.75 -33.01
N PHE A 161 -29.59 12.57 -32.81
CA PHE A 161 -29.98 11.34 -33.49
C PHE A 161 -31.38 10.87 -33.08
N CYS A 162 -31.71 10.91 -31.79
CA CYS A 162 -33.02 10.52 -31.29
C CYS A 162 -34.16 11.36 -31.90
N ILE A 163 -34.00 12.69 -31.91
CA ILE A 163 -34.99 13.63 -32.46
C ILE A 163 -35.01 13.59 -33.99
N GLY A 164 -33.83 13.63 -34.63
CA GLY A 164 -33.70 13.77 -36.08
C GLY A 164 -34.25 12.59 -36.87
N PHE A 165 -34.08 11.37 -36.36
CA PHE A 165 -34.63 10.16 -36.99
C PHE A 165 -36.05 9.82 -36.52
N LYS A 166 -36.68 10.67 -35.69
CA LYS A 166 -38.01 10.45 -35.08
C LYS A 166 -38.17 9.04 -34.48
N TYR A 167 -37.11 8.49 -33.88
CA TYR A 167 -37.13 7.13 -33.31
C TYR A 167 -38.10 7.01 -32.13
N SER A 168 -38.34 8.11 -31.42
CA SER A 168 -39.32 8.14 -30.34
C SER A 168 -40.07 9.47 -30.34
N SER A 169 -41.39 9.40 -30.40
CA SER A 169 -42.27 10.59 -30.33
C SER A 169 -42.66 10.92 -28.89
N ASP A 170 -42.38 10.02 -27.95
CA ASP A 170 -42.76 10.16 -26.54
C ASP A 170 -41.66 10.86 -25.74
N ILE A 171 -42.02 11.99 -25.13
CA ILE A 171 -41.14 12.82 -24.28
C ILE A 171 -40.50 11.99 -23.15
N GLU A 172 -41.19 10.97 -22.65
CA GLU A 172 -40.74 10.08 -21.58
C GLU A 172 -39.48 9.29 -21.95
N THR A 173 -39.42 8.78 -23.18
CA THR A 173 -38.27 7.99 -23.67
C THR A 173 -37.02 8.87 -23.82
N VAL A 174 -37.19 10.08 -24.35
CA VAL A 174 -36.09 11.05 -24.50
C VAL A 174 -35.59 11.52 -23.14
N GLY A 175 -36.50 11.76 -22.19
CA GLY A 175 -36.15 12.09 -20.81
C GLY A 175 -35.37 10.97 -20.12
N THR A 176 -35.79 9.72 -20.31
CA THR A 176 -35.07 8.54 -19.80
C THR A 176 -33.65 8.47 -20.38
N LEU A 177 -33.50 8.59 -21.70
CA LEU A 177 -32.18 8.61 -22.34
C LEU A 177 -31.28 9.71 -21.76
N LEU A 178 -31.82 10.92 -21.58
CA LEU A 178 -31.10 12.06 -21.03
C LEU A 178 -30.58 11.79 -19.61
N ILE A 179 -31.40 11.22 -18.73
CA ILE A 179 -31.01 10.91 -17.34
C ILE A 179 -29.87 9.88 -17.33
N TYR A 180 -29.96 8.81 -18.14
CA TYR A 180 -28.92 7.78 -18.19
C TYR A 180 -27.60 8.29 -18.79
N LEU A 181 -27.65 9.23 -19.73
CA LEU A 181 -26.44 9.88 -20.28
C LEU A 181 -25.77 10.81 -19.25
N LEU A 182 -26.55 11.58 -18.48
CA LEU A 182 -26.02 12.40 -17.39
C LEU A 182 -25.42 11.55 -16.27
N MET A 183 -26.06 10.44 -15.92
CA MET A 183 -25.54 9.51 -14.91
C MET A 183 -24.26 8.81 -15.38
N LEU A 184 -24.16 8.46 -16.67
CA LEU A 184 -22.93 7.90 -17.24
C LEU A 184 -21.75 8.86 -17.06
N GLN A 185 -21.94 10.14 -17.33
CA GLN A 185 -20.91 11.17 -17.16
C GLN A 185 -20.37 11.21 -15.72
N ALA A 186 -21.26 11.24 -14.72
CA ALA A 186 -20.86 11.25 -13.31
C ALA A 186 -20.13 9.95 -12.92
N ASN A 187 -20.66 8.79 -13.33
CA ASN A 187 -20.09 7.49 -13.02
C ASN A 187 -18.69 7.29 -13.64
N VAL A 188 -18.44 7.78 -14.85
CA VAL A 188 -17.11 7.68 -15.49
C VAL A 188 -16.05 8.45 -14.70
N LEU A 189 -16.37 9.64 -14.17
CA LEU A 189 -15.45 10.40 -13.32
C LEU A 189 -15.14 9.64 -12.02
N TRP A 190 -16.17 9.10 -11.37
CA TRP A 190 -16.01 8.30 -10.15
C TRP A 190 -15.23 7.02 -10.41
N PHE A 191 -15.46 6.34 -11.53
CA PHE A 191 -14.73 5.14 -11.91
C PHE A 191 -13.21 5.38 -11.94
N PHE A 192 -12.73 6.48 -12.53
CA PHE A 192 -11.29 6.77 -12.56
C PHE A 192 -10.69 7.05 -11.19
N ARG A 193 -11.44 7.76 -10.35
CA ARG A 193 -11.03 8.02 -8.98
C ARG A 193 -10.89 6.71 -8.20
N ILE A 194 -11.91 5.85 -8.26
CA ILE A 194 -11.93 4.55 -7.60
C ILE A 194 -10.86 3.62 -8.15
N ALA A 195 -10.62 3.60 -9.47
CA ALA A 195 -9.55 2.81 -10.08
C ALA A 195 -8.16 3.21 -9.55
N SER A 196 -7.92 4.51 -9.35
CA SER A 196 -6.67 5.02 -8.77
C SER A 196 -6.52 4.63 -7.30
N GLU A 197 -7.61 4.71 -6.52
CA GLU A 197 -7.63 4.27 -5.12
C GLU A 197 -7.41 2.74 -5.00
N MET A 198 -7.99 1.97 -5.93
CA MET A 198 -7.83 0.52 -6.00
C MET A 198 -6.40 0.10 -6.34
N GLU A 199 -5.70 0.80 -7.24
CA GLU A 199 -4.27 0.58 -7.49
C GLU A 199 -3.45 0.81 -6.20
N GLY A 200 -3.75 1.89 -5.48
CA GLY A 200 -3.11 2.18 -4.19
C GLY A 200 -3.38 1.11 -3.12
N ALA A 201 -4.58 0.54 -3.11
CA ALA A 201 -4.93 -0.55 -2.21
C ALA A 201 -4.25 -1.87 -2.62
N MET A 202 -4.07 -2.15 -3.92
CA MET A 202 -3.31 -3.31 -4.41
C MET A 202 -1.83 -3.25 -3.99
N VAL A 203 -1.22 -2.07 -3.97
CA VAL A 203 0.15 -1.90 -3.43
C VAL A 203 0.22 -2.22 -1.92
N SER A 204 -0.86 -1.98 -1.16
CA SER A 204 -0.94 -2.41 0.24
C SER A 204 -1.11 -3.93 0.34
N TYR A 205 -1.90 -4.55 -0.53
CA TYR A 205 -2.00 -6.01 -0.65
C TYR A 205 -0.64 -6.65 -0.93
N ASP A 206 0.11 -6.17 -1.92
CA ASP A 206 1.44 -6.71 -2.26
C ASP A 206 2.40 -6.66 -1.06
N ARG A 207 2.31 -5.60 -0.23
CA ARG A 207 3.13 -5.48 0.98
C ARG A 207 2.74 -6.47 2.07
N CYS A 208 1.46 -6.83 2.17
CA CYS A 208 0.97 -7.87 3.07
C CYS A 208 1.36 -9.27 2.55
N ASP A 209 1.20 -9.52 1.26
CA ASP A 209 1.59 -10.77 0.60
C ASP A 209 3.10 -11.05 0.74
N GLN A 210 3.94 -10.01 0.69
CA GLN A 210 5.37 -10.13 1.00
C GLN A 210 5.64 -10.67 2.40
N ILE A 211 4.76 -10.46 3.40
CA ILE A 211 4.91 -11.05 4.74
C ILE A 211 4.64 -12.55 4.71
N LEU A 212 3.60 -12.96 3.98
CA LEU A 212 3.22 -14.37 3.87
C LEU A 212 4.33 -15.21 3.20
N LYS A 213 5.15 -14.56 2.36
CA LYS A 213 6.27 -15.18 1.64
C LYS A 213 7.60 -15.14 2.40
N ILE A 214 7.66 -14.64 3.63
CA ILE A 214 8.89 -14.63 4.43
C ILE A 214 9.31 -16.08 4.72
N PRO A 215 10.61 -16.43 4.59
CA PRO A 215 11.09 -17.76 4.96
C PRO A 215 10.74 -18.03 6.42
N GLN A 216 10.10 -19.17 6.66
CA GLN A 216 9.77 -19.61 8.01
C GLN A 216 10.94 -20.38 8.61
N GLU A 217 11.13 -20.24 9.92
CA GLU A 217 11.99 -21.12 10.70
C GLU A 217 11.59 -22.58 10.46
N ALA A 218 12.58 -23.46 10.38
CA ALA A 218 12.36 -24.88 10.12
C ALA A 218 11.38 -25.46 11.15
N PHE A 219 10.18 -25.80 10.68
CA PHE A 219 9.17 -26.42 11.54
C PHE A 219 9.57 -27.87 11.80
N ASN A 220 9.67 -28.26 13.07
CA ASN A 220 10.04 -29.58 13.60
C ASN A 220 10.04 -30.72 12.56
N THR A 221 11.13 -30.84 11.82
CA THR A 221 11.38 -31.99 10.94
C THR A 221 11.83 -33.22 11.72
N HIS A 222 12.10 -33.05 13.01
CA HIS A 222 12.48 -34.13 13.90
C HIS A 222 11.23 -34.73 14.58
N PRO A 223 11.18 -36.06 14.73
CA PRO A 223 10.13 -36.70 15.50
C PRO A 223 10.10 -36.12 16.92
N LEU A 224 8.90 -35.91 17.46
CA LEU A 224 8.78 -35.43 18.83
C LEU A 224 9.54 -36.37 19.76
N PRO A 225 10.36 -35.82 20.67
CA PRO A 225 11.06 -36.65 21.63
C PRO A 225 10.04 -37.37 22.53
N PRO A 226 10.41 -38.54 23.11
CA PRO A 226 9.54 -39.24 24.05
C PRO A 226 9.19 -38.36 25.25
N SER A 227 8.05 -38.63 25.90
CA SER A 227 7.58 -37.86 27.06
C SER A 227 8.55 -37.85 28.25
N SER A 228 9.47 -38.81 28.31
CA SER A 228 10.54 -38.90 29.30
C SER A 228 11.77 -38.03 28.98
N TRP A 229 11.76 -37.29 27.87
CA TRP A 229 12.81 -36.35 27.53
C TRP A 229 12.59 -35.00 28.24
N PRO A 230 13.63 -34.38 28.80
CA PRO A 230 15.04 -34.82 28.87
C PRO A 230 15.34 -35.69 30.10
N THR A 231 16.01 -36.84 29.91
CA THR A 231 16.27 -37.83 31.00
C THR A 231 17.62 -37.62 31.70
N ASN A 232 18.70 -37.33 30.96
CA ASN A 232 20.06 -37.23 31.51
C ASN A 232 20.68 -35.83 31.43
N GLY A 233 20.00 -34.81 30.89
CA GLY A 233 20.48 -33.40 30.93
C GLY A 233 21.88 -33.13 30.36
N LYS A 234 22.51 -34.10 29.71
CA LYS A 234 23.85 -34.03 29.13
C LYS A 234 23.81 -33.19 27.85
N ILE A 235 24.72 -32.22 27.74
CA ILE A 235 24.78 -31.28 26.61
C ILE A 235 26.13 -31.45 25.93
N VAL A 236 26.11 -31.71 24.62
CA VAL A 236 27.32 -31.86 23.80
C VAL A 236 27.27 -30.84 22.67
N PHE A 237 28.28 -29.97 22.63
CA PHE A 237 28.58 -29.12 21.48
C PHE A 237 29.72 -29.79 20.71
N ASP A 238 29.51 -30.06 19.43
CA ASP A 238 30.51 -30.68 18.55
C ASP A 238 30.73 -29.82 17.31
N ASN A 239 31.91 -29.20 17.23
CA ASN A 239 32.38 -28.38 16.12
C ASN A 239 31.37 -27.33 15.63
N ILE A 240 30.65 -26.70 16.57
CA ILE A 240 29.60 -25.74 16.23
C ILE A 240 30.23 -24.47 15.66
N CYS A 241 29.76 -24.10 14.48
CA CYS A 241 30.03 -22.83 13.82
C CYS A 241 28.72 -22.05 13.72
N LEU A 242 28.74 -20.75 14.05
CA LEU A 242 27.53 -19.94 14.05
C LEU A 242 27.81 -18.53 13.57
N ARG A 243 26.95 -18.03 12.70
CA ARG A 243 26.88 -16.64 12.23
C ARG A 243 25.46 -16.12 12.34
N TYR A 244 25.31 -14.83 12.65
CA TYR A 244 23.98 -14.23 12.72
C TYR A 244 23.33 -14.06 11.34
N ARG A 245 24.13 -13.85 10.29
CA ARG A 245 23.66 -13.68 8.91
C ARG A 245 24.56 -14.45 7.94
N PRO A 246 24.04 -14.90 6.79
CA PRO A 246 24.84 -15.62 5.79
C PRO A 246 26.06 -14.82 5.32
N GLU A 247 25.90 -13.49 5.21
CA GLU A 247 26.91 -12.56 4.68
C GLU A 247 27.89 -12.04 5.74
N THR A 248 27.70 -12.38 7.02
CA THR A 248 28.58 -11.96 8.12
C THR A 248 29.57 -13.04 8.49
N GLU A 249 30.70 -12.63 9.07
CA GLU A 249 31.69 -13.56 9.61
C GLU A 249 31.12 -14.49 10.71
N LEU A 250 31.73 -15.66 10.85
CA LEU A 250 31.45 -16.60 11.94
C LEU A 250 31.83 -15.97 13.29
N VAL A 251 30.84 -15.94 14.19
CA VAL A 251 30.99 -15.49 15.58
C VAL A 251 31.49 -16.62 16.46
N LEU A 252 30.93 -17.83 16.29
CA LEU A 252 31.45 -19.06 16.90
C LEU A 252 32.17 -19.87 15.82
N ARG A 253 33.39 -20.32 16.11
CA ARG A 253 34.25 -21.08 15.18
C ARG A 253 34.72 -22.36 15.86
N ASN A 254 34.30 -23.51 15.35
CA ASN A 254 34.68 -24.85 15.84
C ASN A 254 34.54 -25.00 17.37
N LEU A 255 33.40 -24.61 17.93
CA LEU A 255 33.16 -24.70 19.37
C LEU A 255 32.76 -26.13 19.75
N SER A 256 33.61 -26.80 20.54
CA SER A 256 33.37 -28.16 21.04
C SER A 256 33.54 -28.22 22.56
N PHE A 257 32.51 -28.64 23.28
CA PHE A 257 32.56 -28.89 24.73
C PHE A 257 31.40 -29.80 25.18
N GLU A 258 31.56 -30.39 26.35
CA GLU A 258 30.60 -31.33 26.93
C GLU A 258 30.27 -30.93 28.36
N ILE A 259 28.98 -30.98 28.73
CA ILE A 259 28.47 -30.70 30.07
C ILE A 259 27.79 -31.97 30.58
N GLU A 260 28.30 -32.49 31.70
CA GLU A 260 27.79 -33.71 32.31
C GLU A 260 26.50 -33.46 33.12
N PRO A 261 25.67 -34.51 33.35
CA PRO A 261 24.44 -34.40 34.13
C PRO A 261 24.67 -33.79 35.51
N GLY A 262 23.83 -32.83 35.91
CA GLY A 262 23.88 -32.22 37.25
C GLY A 262 25.03 -31.23 37.47
N GLN A 263 25.85 -30.94 36.46
CA GLN A 263 26.92 -29.94 36.56
C GLN A 263 26.38 -28.50 36.49
N LYS A 264 26.98 -27.61 37.29
CA LYS A 264 26.77 -26.16 37.21
C LYS A 264 27.96 -25.52 36.51
N VAL A 265 27.74 -24.94 35.34
CA VAL A 265 28.79 -24.33 34.50
C VAL A 265 28.56 -22.83 34.38
N GLY A 266 29.63 -22.04 34.56
CA GLY A 266 29.62 -20.60 34.36
C GLY A 266 30.31 -20.21 33.06
N VAL A 267 29.67 -19.35 32.26
CA VAL A 267 30.24 -18.81 31.01
C VAL A 267 30.75 -17.39 31.25
N ILE A 268 32.07 -17.20 31.22
CA ILE A 268 32.74 -15.91 31.43
C ILE A 268 33.53 -15.47 30.20
N GLY A 269 33.77 -14.16 30.06
CA GLY A 269 34.53 -13.60 28.94
C GLY A 269 34.27 -12.11 28.73
N ARG A 270 35.09 -11.45 27.91
CA ARG A 270 34.96 -10.01 27.58
C ARG A 270 33.62 -9.70 26.88
N THR A 271 33.19 -8.44 26.92
CA THR A 271 32.03 -7.96 26.16
C THR A 271 32.24 -8.23 24.67
N GLY A 272 31.23 -8.80 23.99
CA GLY A 272 31.32 -9.18 22.57
C GLY A 272 31.96 -10.55 22.28
N ALA A 273 32.41 -11.31 23.29
CA ALA A 273 33.05 -12.62 23.09
C ALA A 273 32.08 -13.76 22.68
N GLY A 274 30.84 -13.49 22.28
CA GLY A 274 29.89 -14.52 21.84
C GLY A 274 29.16 -15.30 22.94
N LYS A 275 29.26 -14.89 24.21
CA LYS A 275 28.58 -15.57 25.35
C LYS A 275 27.07 -15.75 25.14
N SER A 276 26.37 -14.67 24.78
CA SER A 276 24.93 -14.72 24.48
C SER A 276 24.65 -15.55 23.23
N THR A 277 25.57 -15.57 22.28
CA THR A 277 25.48 -16.37 21.04
C THR A 277 25.49 -17.86 21.33
N VAL A 278 26.27 -18.33 22.32
CA VAL A 278 26.24 -19.74 22.76
C VAL A 278 24.86 -20.12 23.32
N CYS A 279 24.23 -19.24 24.11
CA CYS A 279 22.87 -19.46 24.60
C CYS A 279 21.84 -19.50 23.45
N LEU A 280 21.97 -18.61 22.46
CA LEU A 280 21.09 -18.62 21.28
C LEU A 280 21.26 -19.88 20.42
N ALA A 281 22.49 -20.39 20.32
CA ALA A 281 22.80 -21.66 19.65
C ALA A 281 22.13 -22.86 20.35
N LEU A 282 22.23 -22.91 21.69
CA LEU A 282 21.60 -23.96 22.50
C LEU A 282 20.08 -24.01 22.30
N CYS A 283 19.44 -22.84 22.28
CA CYS A 283 18.00 -22.73 22.03
C CYS A 283 17.61 -22.88 20.55
N ARG A 284 18.59 -23.07 19.66
CA ARG A 284 18.39 -23.14 18.19
C ARG A 284 17.58 -21.97 17.63
N ILE A 285 17.73 -20.77 18.23
CA ILE A 285 17.08 -19.53 17.74
C ILE A 285 17.79 -19.03 16.46
N ILE A 286 19.08 -19.35 16.34
CA ILE A 286 19.88 -19.11 15.14
C ILE A 286 20.39 -20.47 14.67
N GLU A 287 20.17 -20.78 13.40
CA GLU A 287 20.65 -22.01 12.79
C GLU A 287 22.17 -21.94 12.56
N CYS A 288 22.85 -23.07 12.75
CA CYS A 288 24.29 -23.25 12.58
C CYS A 288 24.63 -23.56 11.11
#